data_AF-A0A0C2H7M8-F1
#
_entry.id   AF-A0A0C2H7M8-F1
#
_cell.length_a   1.000
_cell.length_b   1.000
_cell.length_c   1.000
_cell.angle_alpha   90.00
_cell.angle_beta   90.00
_cell.angle_gamma   90.00
#
_symmetry.space_group_name_H-M   'P 1'
#
loop_
_entity.id
_entity.type
_entity.pdbx_description
1 polymer ?
#
loop_
_entity_poly.entity_id
_entity_poly.type
_entity_poly.pdbx_seq_one_letter_code
_entity_poly.pdbx_strand_id
1 'polypeptide(L)'
;MTGSPATTRVCFAVDVEDLGPSDFVLVTGSTVSLGQWDPLKAMTLTQDAARPTRWRGFVDTTDELVRFRYFVGYFLCGEQGQRLIIGEAVSHSVTIVQNPPIK
;
A
#
# COMPACT_ATOMS: atom_id res chain seq x y z
N MET A 1 -19.86 22.03 -17.20
CA MET A 1 -19.86 21.47 -15.84
C MET A 1 -19.06 20.17 -15.89
N THR A 2 -17.77 20.23 -15.56
CA THR A 2 -16.93 19.03 -15.45
C THR A 2 -17.24 18.37 -14.12
N GLY A 3 -17.94 17.22 -14.15
CA GLY A 3 -18.13 16.41 -12.95
C GLY A 3 -16.76 16.02 -12.38
N SER A 4 -16.61 16.11 -11.05
CA SER A 4 -15.41 15.61 -10.37
C SER A 4 -15.19 14.15 -10.78
N PRO A 5 -13.95 13.73 -11.10
CA PRO A 5 -13.68 12.32 -11.35
C PRO A 5 -14.16 11.48 -10.17
N ALA A 6 -14.84 10.37 -10.46
CA ALA A 6 -15.35 9.47 -9.43
C ALA A 6 -14.17 8.80 -8.73
N THR A 7 -14.03 9.07 -7.44
CA THR A 7 -12.99 8.46 -6.61
C THR A 7 -13.39 7.03 -6.26
N THR A 8 -12.50 6.08 -6.52
CA THR A 8 -12.68 4.68 -6.14
C THR A 8 -11.72 4.30 -5.01
N ARG A 9 -12.22 3.54 -4.03
CA ARG A 9 -11.42 3.01 -2.93
C ARG A 9 -10.80 1.67 -3.31
N VAL A 10 -9.48 1.59 -3.23
CA VAL A 10 -8.73 0.33 -3.32
C VAL A 10 -8.37 -0.12 -1.91
N CYS A 11 -8.85 -1.30 -1.53
CA CYS A 11 -8.50 -1.92 -0.26
C CYS A 11 -7.37 -2.93 -0.48
N PHE A 12 -6.26 -2.74 0.24
CA PHE A 12 -5.13 -3.66 0.27
C PHE A 12 -5.26 -4.57 1.47
N ALA A 13 -4.98 -5.85 1.25
CA ALA A 13 -4.86 -6.79 2.36
C ALA A 13 -3.95 -7.96 2.01
N VAL A 14 -3.04 -8.29 2.91
CA VAL A 14 -2.05 -9.36 2.76
C VAL A 14 -1.90 -10.10 4.08
N ASP A 15 -1.69 -11.41 3.99
CA ASP A 15 -1.37 -12.24 5.16
C ASP A 15 0.16 -12.41 5.20
N VAL A 16 0.78 -12.11 6.34
CA VAL A 16 2.23 -12.22 6.57
C VAL A 16 2.46 -12.85 7.94
N GLU A 17 3.36 -13.82 8.00
CA GLU A 17 3.74 -14.55 9.20
C GLU A 17 5.19 -14.24 9.57
N ASP A 18 5.62 -14.63 10.77
CA ASP A 18 7.02 -14.55 11.23
C ASP A 18 7.69 -13.15 11.18
N LEU A 19 6.92 -12.08 11.39
CA LEU A 19 7.43 -10.71 11.47
C LEU A 19 8.18 -10.43 12.78
N GLY A 20 9.33 -9.76 12.67
CA GLY A 20 10.04 -9.19 13.81
C GLY A 20 9.33 -7.98 14.41
N PRO A 21 9.64 -7.60 15.66
CA PRO A 21 8.95 -6.51 16.37
C PRO A 21 9.17 -5.11 15.77
N SER A 22 10.12 -4.96 14.85
CA SER A 22 10.41 -3.70 14.15
C SER A 22 10.12 -3.77 12.66
N ASP A 23 9.53 -4.88 12.20
CA ASP A 23 9.13 -5.02 10.81
C ASP A 23 7.80 -4.32 10.56
N PHE A 24 7.73 -3.69 9.40
CA PHE A 24 6.53 -3.07 8.87
C PHE A 24 6.15 -3.78 7.59
N VAL A 25 4.84 -3.95 7.38
CA VAL A 25 4.29 -4.40 6.10
C VAL A 25 3.87 -3.16 5.32
N LEU A 26 4.46 -2.97 4.14
CA LEU A 26 4.26 -1.78 3.32
C LEU A 26 3.72 -2.13 1.94
N VAL A 27 3.07 -1.16 1.30
CA VAL A 27 2.66 -1.22 -0.09
C VAL A 27 3.14 0.02 -0.85
N THR A 28 3.83 -0.21 -1.96
CA THR A 28 4.17 0.84 -2.93
C THR A 28 3.56 0.53 -4.29
N GLY A 29 3.37 1.52 -5.15
CA GLY A 29 2.62 1.33 -6.37
C GLY A 29 2.65 2.50 -7.32
N SER A 30 1.87 2.39 -8.40
CA SER A 30 1.84 3.33 -9.51
C SER A 30 1.21 4.69 -9.19
N THR A 31 0.42 4.78 -8.11
CA THR A 31 -0.30 6.01 -7.75
C THR A 31 0.54 6.91 -6.84
N VAL A 32 0.20 8.20 -6.78
CA VAL A 32 0.86 9.16 -5.88
C VAL A 32 0.73 8.74 -4.42
N SER A 33 -0.47 8.30 -4.00
CA SER A 33 -0.74 7.83 -2.64
C SER A 33 0.02 6.54 -2.28
N LEU A 34 0.54 5.81 -3.27
CA LEU A 34 1.39 4.63 -3.08
C LEU A 34 2.88 4.93 -3.32
N GLY A 35 3.26 6.19 -3.43
CA GLY A 35 4.66 6.60 -3.52
C GLY A 35 5.29 6.48 -4.92
N GLN A 36 4.53 6.15 -5.97
CA GLN A 36 5.05 6.04 -7.34
C GLN A 36 6.31 5.15 -7.46
N TRP A 37 6.28 4.00 -6.79
CA TRP A 37 7.39 3.04 -6.70
C TRP A 37 8.61 3.50 -5.88
N ASP A 38 8.53 4.64 -5.20
CA ASP A 38 9.51 5.04 -4.20
C ASP A 38 9.21 4.31 -2.88
N PRO A 39 10.06 3.36 -2.44
CA PRO A 39 9.82 2.60 -1.22
C PRO A 39 9.87 3.46 0.04
N LEU A 40 10.55 4.61 0.02
CA LEU A 40 10.56 5.55 1.14
C LEU A 40 9.23 6.30 1.29
N LYS A 41 8.38 6.27 0.26
CA LYS A 41 7.03 6.86 0.24
C LYS A 41 5.94 5.79 0.22
N ALA A 42 6.30 4.53 0.50
CA ALA A 42 5.34 3.45 0.59
C ALA A 42 4.34 3.69 1.72
N MET A 43 3.11 3.23 1.54
CA MET A 43 2.10 3.26 2.58
C MET A 43 2.33 2.09 3.54
N THR A 44 2.44 2.38 4.84
CA THR A 44 2.46 1.36 5.89
C THR A 44 1.06 0.79 6.09
N LEU A 45 0.93 -0.53 6.06
CA LEU A 45 -0.31 -1.23 6.40
C LEU A 45 -0.46 -1.35 7.92
N THR A 46 -1.71 -1.47 8.36
CA THR A 46 -2.06 -1.67 9.77
C THR A 46 -2.44 -3.13 10.00
N GLN A 47 -1.91 -3.73 11.07
CA GLN A 47 -2.27 -5.07 11.49
C GLN A 47 -3.77 -5.14 11.87
N ASP A 48 -4.45 -6.19 11.44
CA ASP A 48 -5.85 -6.46 11.78
C ASP A 48 -5.94 -6.96 13.22
N ALA A 49 -6.69 -6.23 14.06
CA ALA A 49 -6.91 -6.60 15.45
C ALA A 49 -7.57 -7.98 15.63
N ALA A 50 -8.39 -8.42 14.67
CA ALA A 50 -9.08 -9.71 14.74
C ALA A 50 -8.26 -10.88 14.17
N ARG A 51 -7.23 -10.60 13.37
CA ARG A 51 -6.39 -11.61 12.71
C ARG A 51 -4.95 -11.08 12.65
N PRO A 52 -4.10 -11.42 13.64
CA PRO A 52 -2.74 -10.85 13.74
C PRO A 52 -1.84 -11.07 12.51
N THR A 53 -2.09 -12.10 11.70
CA THR A 53 -1.34 -12.32 10.45
C THR A 53 -1.81 -11.44 9.29
N ARG A 54 -2.97 -10.79 9.41
CA ARG A 54 -3.60 -9.98 8.35
C ARG A 54 -3.17 -8.51 8.49
N TRP A 55 -2.72 -7.91 7.40
CA TRP A 55 -2.37 -6.50 7.31
C TRP A 55 -3.26 -5.81 6.28
N ARG A 56 -3.72 -4.58 6.58
CA ARG A 56 -4.71 -3.88 5.77
C ARG A 56 -4.41 -2.38 5.63
N GLY A 57 -4.87 -1.82 4.53
CA GLY A 57 -4.81 -0.38 4.25
C GLY A 57 -5.70 -0.06 3.06
N PHE A 58 -5.91 1.22 2.78
CA PHE A 58 -6.67 1.62 1.60
C PHE A 58 -6.14 2.94 1.05
N VAL A 59 -6.33 3.12 -0.26
CA VAL A 59 -6.17 4.43 -0.91
C VAL A 59 -7.41 4.74 -1.72
N ASP A 60 -7.78 6.01 -1.72
CA ASP A 60 -8.77 6.55 -2.62
C ASP A 60 -8.02 7.07 -3.87
N THR A 61 -8.43 6.64 -5.06
CA THR A 61 -7.78 7.01 -6.33
C THR A 61 -8.80 7.21 -7.44
N THR A 62 -8.45 8.06 -8.39
CA THR A 62 -9.19 8.24 -9.66
C THR A 62 -8.57 7.44 -10.80
N ASP A 63 -7.45 6.75 -10.56
CA ASP A 63 -6.74 5.99 -11.57
C ASP A 63 -7.55 4.76 -12.03
N GLU A 64 -7.49 4.45 -13.32
CA GLU A 64 -8.19 3.29 -13.90
C GLU A 64 -7.47 1.95 -13.61
N LEU A 65 -6.15 2.00 -13.42
CA LEU A 65 -5.31 0.82 -13.18
C LEU A 65 -4.32 1.10 -12.05
N VAL A 66 -4.31 0.23 -11.04
CA VAL A 66 -3.38 0.32 -9.92
C VAL A 66 -2.47 -0.90 -9.90
N ARG A 67 -1.17 -0.65 -10.11
CA ARG A 67 -0.12 -1.65 -9.93
C ARG A 67 0.55 -1.41 -8.60
N PHE A 68 0.86 -2.47 -7.86
CA PHE A 68 1.47 -2.33 -6.54
C PHE A 68 2.34 -3.53 -6.18
N ARG A 69 3.17 -3.36 -5.15
CA ARG A 69 3.97 -4.43 -4.56
C ARG A 69 3.90 -4.30 -3.05
N TYR A 70 3.73 -5.43 -2.39
CA TYR A 70 3.94 -5.53 -0.96
C TYR A 70 5.42 -5.75 -0.69
N PHE A 71 5.90 -5.25 0.44
CA PHE A 71 7.17 -5.65 0.96
C PHE A 71 7.19 -5.54 2.49
N VAL A 72 8.06 -6.33 3.10
CA VAL A 72 8.40 -6.20 4.52
C VAL A 72 9.70 -5.42 4.62
N GLY A 73 9.76 -4.46 5.54
CA GLY A 73 10.97 -3.71 5.79
C GLY A 73 10.96 -3.03 7.15
N TYR A 74 12.13 -2.53 7.54
CA TYR A 74 12.30 -1.79 8.79
C TYR A 74 13.14 -0.53 8.56
N PHE A 75 12.89 0.47 9.40
CA PHE A 75 13.58 1.75 9.32
C PHE A 75 14.69 1.81 10.37
N LEU A 76 15.92 2.08 9.91
CA LEU A 76 17.05 2.42 10.75
C LEU A 76 17.12 3.94 10.87
N CYS A 77 17.04 4.46 12.10
CA CYS A 77 17.28 5.87 12.39
C CYS A 77 18.68 6.04 12.96
N GLY A 78 19.49 6.90 12.34
CA GLY A 78 20.78 7.31 12.84
C GLY A 78 20.95 8.82 12.76
N GLU A 79 22.10 9.33 13.22
CA GLU A 79 22.41 10.78 13.21
C GLU A 79 22.40 11.38 11.79
N GLN A 80 22.60 10.55 10.76
CA GLN A 80 22.58 10.95 9.35
C GLN A 80 21.21 10.80 8.67
N GLY A 81 20.16 10.46 9.44
CA GLY A 81 18.80 10.32 8.94
C GLY A 81 18.27 8.89 8.98
N GLN A 82 17.23 8.64 8.18
CA GLN A 82 16.50 7.38 8.15
C GLN A 82 16.90 6.55 6.93
N ARG A 83 17.13 5.25 7.13
CA ARG A 83 17.39 4.28 6.05
C ARG A 83 16.36 3.15 6.12
N LEU A 84 15.69 2.90 5.01
CA LEU A 84 14.82 1.74 4.86
C LEU A 84 15.62 0.52 4.41
N ILE A 85 15.45 -0.61 5.10
CA ILE A 85 15.93 -1.92 4.68
C ILE A 85 14.72 -2.75 4.26
N ILE A 86 14.78 -3.33 3.06
CA ILE A 86 13.73 -4.18 2.49
C ILE A 86 14.18 -5.64 2.60
N GLY A 87 13.35 -6.48 3.21
CA GLY A 87 13.58 -7.92 3.34
C GLY A 87 13.06 -8.70 2.13
N GLU A 88 11.73 -8.86 2.06
CA GLU A 88 11.05 -9.63 1.01
C GLU A 88 10.00 -8.77 0.30
N ALA A 89 9.90 -8.88 -1.03
CA ALA A 89 8.96 -8.11 -1.85
C ALA A 89 8.15 -9.02 -2.78
N VAL A 90 6.82 -8.85 -2.78
CA VAL A 90 5.87 -9.61 -3.61
C VAL A 90 5.07 -8.67 -4.51
N SER A 91 4.96 -9.01 -5.81
CA SER A 91 4.35 -8.14 -6.81
C SER A 91 2.92 -8.53 -7.19
N HIS A 92 2.03 -7.53 -7.31
CA HIS A 92 0.62 -7.71 -7.67
C HIS A 92 0.09 -6.59 -8.59
N SER A 93 -1.02 -6.82 -9.27
CA SER A 93 -1.70 -5.79 -10.08
C SER A 93 -3.20 -5.94 -9.99
N VAL A 94 -3.93 -4.83 -9.80
CA VAL A 94 -5.39 -4.81 -9.73
C VAL A 94 -5.94 -3.77 -10.69
N THR A 95 -6.86 -4.19 -11.56
CA THR A 95 -7.63 -3.29 -12.42
C THR A 95 -8.84 -2.78 -11.64
N ILE A 96 -9.05 -1.46 -11.60
CA ILE A 96 -10.18 -0.86 -10.92
C ILE A 96 -11.32 -0.75 -11.93
N VAL A 97 -12.35 -1.57 -11.77
CA VAL A 97 -13.59 -1.39 -12.51
C VAL A 97 -14.40 -0.32 -11.79
N GLN A 98 -14.38 0.92 -12.29
CA GLN A 98 -15.28 1.95 -11.81
C GLN A 98 -16.70 1.55 -12.18
N ASN A 99 -17.53 1.17 -11.21
CA ASN A 99 -18.95 0.95 -11.49
C ASN A 99 -19.54 2.27 -12.00
N PRO A 100 -20.25 2.28 -13.15
CA PRO A 100 -20.90 3.48 -13.62
C PRO A 100 -21.91 3.96 -12.58
N PRO A 101 -22.10 5.28 -12.42
CA PRO A 101 -23.12 5.80 -11.51
C PRO A 101 -24.48 5.23 -11.90
N ILE A 102 -25.18 4.64 -10.92
CA ILE A 102 -26.57 4.22 -11.09
C ILE A 102 -27.36 5.48 -11.43
N LYS A 103 -27.95 5.52 -12.63
CA LYS A 103 -28.80 6.62 -13.11
C LYS A 103 -30.10 6.69 -12.33
#